data_AF-A0A3A5VUJ9-F1
#
_entry.id   AF-A0A3A5VUJ9-F1
#
_cell.length_a   1.000
_cell.length_b   1.000
_cell.length_c   1.000
_cell.angle_alpha   90.00
_cell.angle_beta   90.00
_cell.angle_gamma   90.00
#
_symmetry.space_group_name_H-M   'P 1'
#
loop_
_entity.id
_entity.type
_entity.pdbx_description
1 polymer ?
#
loop_
_entity_poly.entity_id
_entity_poly.type
_entity_poly.pdbx_seq_one_letter_code
_entity_poly.pdbx_strand_id
1 'polypeptide(L)'
;MKVAWKSLSTVLLEDELLDKAFSRARKAADRVNDSDRVFRVRKQMTRMVQTAADIISTECLELVKAWPSLDRSPMFDIAMIDACVGCDDYRQNLAALQWAAGQVQRIAGQNAKKIIRTGRTELMHDARREAYGRISSIMRQIGPALAWLSAARETLKRLPKVDPVSPCVVVCGAPNVGKSAFISA
;
A
#
# COMPACT_ATOMS: atom_id res chain seq x y z
N MET A 1 14.04 7.11 -17.66
CA MET A 1 12.59 7.13 -17.37
C MET A 1 12.31 8.40 -16.57
N LYS A 2 11.39 9.28 -17.01
CA LYS A 2 11.10 10.54 -16.28
C LYS A 2 10.34 10.20 -15.01
N VAL A 3 10.92 10.44 -13.83
CA VAL A 3 10.21 10.24 -12.57
C VAL A 3 9.18 11.36 -12.40
N ALA A 4 7.90 11.01 -12.45
CA ALA A 4 6.81 11.94 -12.26
C ALA A 4 6.27 11.83 -10.84
N TRP A 5 6.92 12.48 -9.88
CA TRP A 5 6.50 12.52 -8.47
C TRP A 5 5.04 12.94 -8.30
N LYS A 6 4.53 13.77 -9.23
CA LYS A 6 3.15 14.28 -9.24
C LYS A 6 2.09 13.22 -9.57
N SER A 7 2.45 12.07 -10.13
CA SER A 7 1.48 11.02 -10.50
C SER A 7 1.28 9.95 -9.42
N LEU A 8 1.89 10.10 -8.24
CA LEU A 8 1.67 9.17 -7.13
C LEU A 8 0.20 9.21 -6.69
N SER A 9 -0.45 8.04 -6.67
CA SER A 9 -1.82 7.88 -6.20
C SER A 9 -1.94 8.21 -4.71
N THR A 10 -3.15 8.56 -4.27
CA THR A 10 -3.41 8.78 -2.85
C THR A 10 -3.29 7.46 -2.09
N VAL A 11 -2.60 7.51 -0.96
CA VAL A 11 -2.42 6.36 -0.07
C VAL A 11 -3.65 6.26 0.83
N LEU A 12 -4.35 5.14 0.77
CA LEU A 12 -5.41 4.82 1.74
C LEU A 12 -4.77 4.51 3.10
N LEU A 13 -5.35 5.05 4.16
CA LEU A 13 -4.95 4.71 5.52
C LEU A 13 -5.48 3.34 5.93
N GLU A 14 -5.04 2.88 7.09
CA GLU A 14 -5.36 1.56 7.63
C GLU A 14 -6.87 1.28 7.66
N ASP A 15 -7.64 2.15 8.32
CA ASP A 15 -9.08 1.98 8.50
C ASP A 15 -9.81 2.02 7.15
N GLU A 16 -9.43 2.94 6.26
CA GLU A 16 -10.02 3.08 4.93
C GLU A 16 -9.81 1.81 4.09
N LEU A 17 -8.61 1.22 4.17
CA LEU A 17 -8.27 0.01 3.44
C LEU A 17 -9.00 -1.21 4.00
N LEU A 18 -9.10 -1.32 5.33
CA LEU A 18 -9.88 -2.37 6.00
C LEU A 18 -11.37 -2.27 5.66
N ASP A 19 -11.95 -1.07 5.72
CA ASP A 19 -13.36 -0.82 5.40
C ASP A 19 -13.66 -1.15 3.94
N LYS A 20 -12.80 -0.69 3.01
CA LYS A 20 -12.91 -1.01 1.59
C LYS A 20 -12.88 -2.52 1.35
N ALA A 21 -11.93 -3.22 1.97
CA ALA A 21 -11.76 -4.66 1.81
C ALA A 21 -12.94 -5.46 2.38
N PHE A 22 -13.34 -5.18 3.62
CA PHE A 22 -14.43 -5.91 4.28
C PHE A 22 -15.81 -5.60 3.68
N SER A 23 -16.06 -4.36 3.27
CA SER A 23 -17.30 -3.99 2.59
C SER A 23 -17.44 -4.72 1.25
N ARG A 24 -16.38 -4.75 0.43
CA ARG A 24 -16.38 -5.50 -0.84
C ARG A 24 -16.46 -7.00 -0.63
N ALA A 25 -15.79 -7.54 0.39
CA ALA A 25 -15.85 -8.95 0.73
C ALA A 25 -17.26 -9.40 1.14
N ARG A 26 -17.98 -8.59 1.92
CA ARG A 26 -19.38 -8.83 2.27
C ARG A 26 -20.26 -8.88 1.03
N LYS A 27 -20.18 -7.86 0.16
CA LYS A 27 -20.92 -7.81 -1.10
C LYS A 27 -20.62 -9.01 -2.01
N ALA A 28 -19.37 -9.49 -2.03
CA ALA A 28 -18.98 -10.67 -2.80
C ALA A 28 -19.58 -11.96 -2.24
N ALA A 29 -19.71 -12.07 -0.91
CA ALA A 29 -20.31 -13.22 -0.26
C ALA A 29 -21.84 -13.24 -0.43
N ASP A 30 -22.51 -12.09 -0.41
CA ASP A 30 -23.97 -12.01 -0.61
C ASP A 30 -24.40 -12.54 -1.99
N ARG A 31 -23.50 -12.53 -2.98
CA ARG A 31 -23.74 -13.07 -4.33
C ARG A 31 -23.59 -14.58 -4.43
N VAL A 32 -23.15 -15.25 -3.37
CA VAL A 32 -23.00 -16.71 -3.36
C VAL A 32 -24.37 -17.37 -3.28
N ASN A 33 -24.70 -18.18 -4.29
CA ASN A 33 -25.91 -18.99 -4.31
C ASN A 33 -25.55 -20.49 -4.26
N ASP A 34 -26.21 -21.24 -3.38
CA ASP A 34 -26.07 -22.69 -3.24
C ASP A 34 -27.32 -23.26 -2.59
N SER A 35 -27.86 -24.39 -3.07
CA SER A 35 -29.08 -24.98 -2.53
C SER A 35 -28.89 -25.48 -1.10
N ASP A 36 -27.73 -26.06 -0.79
CA ASP A 36 -27.44 -26.57 0.54
C ASP A 36 -26.92 -25.46 1.47
N ARG A 37 -27.52 -25.37 2.66
CA ARG A 37 -27.19 -24.32 3.64
C ARG A 37 -25.74 -24.37 4.11
N VAL A 38 -25.20 -25.56 4.37
CA VAL A 38 -23.83 -25.73 4.88
C VAL A 38 -22.82 -25.39 3.78
N PHE A 39 -23.05 -25.85 2.56
CA PHE A 39 -22.19 -25.48 1.42
C PHE A 39 -22.28 -23.97 1.11
N ARG A 40 -23.46 -23.36 1.20
CA ARG A 40 -23.64 -21.91 1.04
C ARG A 40 -22.81 -21.13 2.05
N VAL A 41 -22.95 -21.44 3.35
CA VAL A 41 -22.19 -20.75 4.42
C VAL A 41 -20.70 -20.96 4.23
N ARG A 42 -20.25 -22.18 3.90
CA ARG A 42 -18.85 -22.46 3.61
C ARG A 42 -18.30 -21.58 2.47
N LYS A 43 -19.03 -21.51 1.35
CA LYS A 43 -18.65 -20.70 0.19
C LYS A 43 -18.65 -19.21 0.54
N GLN A 44 -19.66 -18.72 1.27
CA GLN A 44 -19.75 -17.33 1.73
C GLN A 44 -18.55 -16.96 2.61
N MET A 45 -18.29 -17.71 3.68
CA MET A 45 -17.19 -17.41 4.62
C MET A 45 -15.83 -17.48 3.92
N THR A 46 -15.63 -18.48 3.06
CA THR A 46 -14.39 -18.59 2.26
C THR A 46 -14.21 -17.39 1.35
N ARG A 47 -15.28 -16.99 0.64
CA ARG A 47 -15.26 -15.82 -0.26
C ARG A 47 -14.97 -14.53 0.51
N MET A 48 -15.56 -14.34 1.69
CA MET A 48 -15.31 -13.18 2.54
C MET A 48 -13.84 -13.05 2.93
N VAL A 49 -13.17 -14.16 3.29
CA VAL A 49 -11.77 -14.13 3.70
C VAL A 49 -10.84 -13.91 2.51
N GLN A 50 -11.06 -14.61 1.41
CA GLN A 50 -10.25 -14.49 0.20
C GLN A 50 -10.37 -13.10 -0.42
N THR A 51 -11.59 -12.62 -0.66
CA THR A 51 -11.80 -11.31 -1.29
C THR A 51 -11.23 -10.16 -0.46
N ALA A 52 -11.33 -10.20 0.87
CA ALA A 52 -10.72 -9.18 1.71
C ALA A 52 -9.18 -9.18 1.55
N ALA A 53 -8.57 -10.37 1.58
CA ALA A 53 -7.13 -10.51 1.43
C ALA A 53 -6.62 -10.12 0.04
N ASP A 54 -7.37 -10.47 -1.01
CA ASP A 54 -7.04 -10.11 -2.39
C ASP A 54 -7.04 -8.60 -2.59
N ILE A 55 -8.05 -7.91 -2.04
CA ILE A 55 -8.14 -6.44 -2.14
C ILE A 55 -6.96 -5.79 -1.42
N ILE A 56 -6.71 -6.16 -0.15
CA ILE A 56 -5.60 -5.58 0.62
C ILE A 56 -4.26 -5.83 -0.09
N SER A 57 -4.01 -7.08 -0.49
CA SER A 57 -2.77 -7.44 -1.18
C SER A 57 -2.61 -6.68 -2.49
N THR A 58 -3.68 -6.53 -3.27
CA THR A 58 -3.63 -5.82 -4.56
C THR A 58 -3.32 -4.35 -4.33
N GLU A 59 -4.05 -3.68 -3.43
CA GLU A 59 -3.86 -2.25 -3.16
C GLU A 59 -2.46 -1.96 -2.61
N CYS A 60 -1.94 -2.79 -1.69
CA CYS A 60 -0.57 -2.64 -1.19
C CYS A 60 0.48 -2.82 -2.29
N LEU A 61 0.33 -3.83 -3.16
CA LEU A 61 1.31 -4.10 -4.23
C LEU A 61 1.21 -3.07 -5.37
N GLU A 62 0.01 -2.62 -5.72
CA GLU A 62 -0.19 -1.54 -6.69
C GLU A 62 0.42 -0.24 -6.17
N LEU A 63 0.26 0.04 -4.87
CA LEU A 63 0.91 1.18 -4.25
C LEU A 63 2.43 1.04 -4.35
N VAL A 64 3.03 -0.08 -3.93
CA VAL A 64 4.48 -0.29 -4.06
C VAL A 64 4.97 -0.13 -5.50
N LYS A 65 4.21 -0.65 -6.49
CA LYS A 65 4.54 -0.54 -7.91
C LYS A 65 4.44 0.89 -8.45
N ALA A 66 3.55 1.71 -7.91
CA ALA A 66 3.40 3.11 -8.31
C ALA A 66 4.59 3.97 -7.87
N TRP A 67 5.29 3.57 -6.80
CA TRP A 67 6.45 4.29 -6.29
C TRP A 67 7.72 3.96 -7.11
N PRO A 68 8.51 4.96 -7.54
CA PRO A 68 9.71 4.75 -8.33
C PRO A 68 10.75 3.88 -7.60
N SER A 69 11.38 2.97 -8.34
CA SER A 69 12.52 2.21 -7.82
C SER A 69 13.75 3.13 -7.73
N LEU A 70 14.34 3.22 -6.54
CA LEU A 70 15.55 3.99 -6.29
C LEU A 70 16.73 3.46 -7.12
N ASP A 71 16.87 2.14 -7.26
CA ASP A 71 18.00 1.51 -7.96
C ASP A 71 18.03 1.81 -9.47
N ARG A 72 16.89 2.21 -10.04
CA ARG A 72 16.74 2.59 -11.46
C ARG A 72 16.57 4.09 -11.66
N SER A 73 16.66 4.87 -10.58
CA SER A 73 16.48 6.32 -10.62
C SER A 73 17.81 7.03 -10.90
N PRO A 74 17.79 8.18 -11.59
CA PRO A 74 18.98 9.02 -11.73
C PRO A 74 19.57 9.41 -10.38
N MET A 75 20.90 9.54 -10.29
CA MET A 75 21.59 9.91 -9.04
C MET A 75 21.06 11.20 -8.39
N PHE A 76 20.73 12.21 -9.20
CA PHE A 76 20.17 13.46 -8.69
C PHE A 76 18.80 13.25 -8.02
N ASP A 77 17.93 12.45 -8.62
CA ASP A 77 16.63 12.11 -8.04
C ASP A 77 16.79 11.35 -6.72
N ILE A 78 17.72 10.39 -6.66
CA ILE A 78 18.03 9.65 -5.42
C ILE A 78 18.49 10.62 -4.32
N ALA A 79 19.43 11.52 -4.62
CA ALA A 79 19.93 12.49 -3.66
C ALA A 79 18.82 13.44 -3.17
N MET A 80 17.90 13.84 -4.05
CA MET A 80 16.74 14.65 -3.68
C MET A 80 15.76 13.90 -2.77
N ILE A 81 15.48 12.63 -3.05
CA ILE A 81 14.64 11.79 -2.19
C ILE A 81 15.29 11.62 -0.82
N ASP A 82 16.58 11.33 -0.80
CA ASP A 82 17.34 11.14 0.44
C ASP A 82 17.29 12.40 1.31
N ALA A 83 17.53 13.57 0.71
CA ALA A 83 17.48 14.84 1.41
C ALA A 83 16.07 15.23 1.92
N CYS A 84 15.01 14.76 1.26
CA CYS A 84 13.64 15.15 1.62
C CYS A 84 12.93 14.18 2.56
N VAL A 85 13.08 12.88 2.33
CA VAL A 85 12.35 11.83 3.03
C VAL A 85 13.25 10.67 3.50
N GLY A 86 14.52 10.62 3.09
CA GLY A 86 15.44 9.53 3.42
C GLY A 86 15.20 8.28 2.57
N CYS A 87 16.27 7.76 1.96
CA CYS A 87 16.17 6.56 1.12
C CYS A 87 15.91 5.28 1.92
N ASP A 88 16.37 5.20 3.17
CA ASP A 88 16.19 4.02 4.00
C ASP A 88 14.75 3.89 4.48
N ASP A 89 14.16 4.97 4.99
CA ASP A 89 12.74 5.03 5.35
C ASP A 89 11.85 4.74 4.14
N TYR A 90 12.19 5.29 2.97
CA TYR A 90 11.50 4.99 1.72
C TYR A 90 11.45 3.49 1.43
N ARG A 91 12.61 2.80 1.48
CA ARG A 91 12.68 1.35 1.22
C ARG A 91 11.96 0.55 2.30
N GLN A 92 12.16 0.90 3.56
CA GLN A 92 11.61 0.18 4.70
C GLN A 92 10.07 0.21 4.69
N ASN A 93 9.48 1.39 4.45
CA ASN A 93 8.03 1.54 4.42
C ASN A 93 7.40 0.80 3.23
N LEU A 94 8.01 0.85 2.03
CA LEU A 94 7.53 0.07 0.89
C LEU A 94 7.67 -1.45 1.11
N ALA A 95 8.77 -1.90 1.72
CA ALA A 95 8.98 -3.30 2.06
C ALA A 95 7.95 -3.81 3.07
N ALA A 96 7.56 -2.98 4.05
CA ALA A 96 6.51 -3.31 5.02
C ALA A 96 5.17 -3.61 4.33
N LEU A 97 4.79 -2.83 3.31
CA LEU A 97 3.57 -3.06 2.51
C LEU A 97 3.65 -4.39 1.73
N GLN A 98 4.79 -4.66 1.11
CA GLN A 98 4.98 -5.92 0.36
C GLN A 98 4.94 -7.14 1.29
N TRP A 99 5.53 -7.04 2.48
CA TRP A 99 5.44 -8.06 3.53
C TRP A 99 3.99 -8.27 3.98
N ALA A 100 3.24 -7.20 4.25
CA ALA A 100 1.84 -7.28 4.69
C ALA A 100 0.95 -7.95 3.64
N ALA A 101 1.13 -7.61 2.37
CA ALA A 101 0.42 -8.26 1.25
C ALA A 101 0.59 -9.80 1.28
N GLY A 102 1.83 -10.26 1.45
CA GLY A 102 2.13 -11.70 1.58
C GLY A 102 1.55 -12.33 2.85
N GLN A 103 1.62 -11.65 4.00
CA GLN A 103 1.07 -12.17 5.25
C GLN A 103 -0.45 -12.32 5.22
N VAL A 104 -1.15 -11.33 4.67
CA VAL A 104 -2.61 -11.34 4.56
C VAL A 104 -3.10 -12.49 3.67
N GLN A 105 -2.43 -12.72 2.54
CA GLN A 105 -2.69 -13.87 1.66
C GLN A 105 -2.45 -15.21 2.37
N ARG A 106 -1.37 -15.33 3.14
CA ARG A 106 -1.07 -16.53 3.92
C ARG A 106 -2.14 -16.80 4.98
N ILE A 107 -2.59 -15.78 5.71
CA ILE A 107 -3.67 -15.89 6.70
C ILE A 107 -4.96 -16.36 6.03
N ALA A 108 -5.31 -15.77 4.89
CA ALA A 108 -6.50 -16.14 4.15
C ALA A 108 -6.47 -17.59 3.67
N GLY A 109 -5.35 -18.05 3.11
CA GLY A 109 -5.18 -19.43 2.68
C GLY A 109 -5.28 -20.43 3.83
N GLN A 110 -4.70 -20.11 4.99
CA GLN A 110 -4.80 -20.95 6.20
C GLN A 110 -6.24 -21.09 6.69
N ASN A 111 -6.96 -19.97 6.79
CA ASN A 111 -8.30 -19.98 7.37
C ASN A 111 -9.37 -20.46 6.38
N ALA A 112 -9.16 -20.26 5.07
CA ALA A 112 -9.98 -20.90 4.03
C ALA A 112 -9.91 -22.43 4.14
N LYS A 113 -8.72 -23.02 4.34
CA LYS A 113 -8.56 -24.47 4.57
C LYS A 113 -9.30 -24.93 5.84
N LYS A 114 -9.24 -24.15 6.92
CA LYS A 114 -10.02 -24.44 8.16
C LYS A 114 -11.53 -24.44 7.91
N ILE A 115 -12.05 -23.43 7.19
CA ILE A 115 -13.47 -23.31 6.84
C ILE A 115 -13.92 -24.51 5.99
N ILE A 116 -13.14 -24.88 4.98
CA ILE A 116 -13.49 -25.97 4.04
C ILE A 116 -13.51 -27.33 4.74
N ARG A 117 -12.54 -27.60 5.62
CA ARG A 117 -12.42 -28.88 6.34
C ARG A 117 -13.51 -29.10 7.37
N THR A 118 -14.21 -28.04 7.77
CA THR A 118 -15.20 -28.12 8.84
C THR A 118 -16.60 -28.38 8.29
N GLY A 119 -17.37 -29.23 8.98
CA GLY A 119 -18.79 -29.50 8.68
C GLY A 119 -19.78 -28.63 9.47
N ARG A 120 -19.32 -27.97 10.54
CA ARG A 120 -20.16 -27.16 11.45
C ARG A 120 -20.10 -25.68 11.07
N THR A 121 -21.25 -25.05 10.94
CA THR A 121 -21.37 -23.63 10.55
C THR A 121 -20.77 -22.68 11.58
N GLU A 122 -20.88 -22.97 12.87
CA GLU A 122 -20.31 -22.15 13.95
C GLU A 122 -18.80 -22.01 13.83
N LEU A 123 -18.11 -23.13 13.62
CA LEU A 123 -16.66 -23.16 13.44
C LEU A 123 -16.20 -22.45 12.14
N MET A 124 -17.05 -22.39 11.11
CA MET A 124 -16.77 -21.58 9.91
C MET A 124 -16.81 -20.08 10.24
N HIS A 125 -17.78 -19.63 11.06
CA HIS A 125 -17.85 -18.25 11.52
C HIS A 125 -16.68 -17.86 12.43
N ASP A 126 -16.23 -18.78 13.29
CA ASP A 126 -15.05 -18.59 14.14
C ASP A 126 -13.78 -18.46 13.31
N ALA A 127 -13.57 -19.36 12.34
CA ALA A 127 -12.41 -19.29 11.45
C ALA A 127 -12.37 -18.00 10.61
N ARG A 128 -13.55 -17.49 10.18
CA ARG A 128 -13.65 -16.17 9.53
C ARG A 128 -13.29 -15.04 10.48
N ARG A 129 -13.84 -15.04 11.70
CA ARG A 129 -13.53 -14.02 12.73
C ARG A 129 -12.04 -14.00 13.08
N GLU A 130 -11.44 -15.17 13.25
CA GLU A 130 -9.99 -15.33 13.46
C GLU A 130 -9.19 -14.72 12.30
N ALA A 131 -9.60 -14.98 11.05
CA ALA A 131 -8.93 -14.44 9.88
C ALA A 131 -8.97 -12.91 9.86
N TYR A 132 -10.16 -12.34 10.09
CA TYR A 132 -10.36 -10.89 10.07
C TYR A 132 -9.57 -10.21 11.18
N GLY A 133 -9.58 -10.75 12.41
CA GLY A 133 -8.80 -10.22 13.51
C GLY A 133 -7.29 -10.21 13.21
N ARG A 134 -6.78 -11.31 12.63
CA ARG A 134 -5.36 -11.42 12.24
C ARG A 134 -5.01 -10.46 11.10
N ILE A 135 -5.86 -10.33 10.08
CA ILE A 135 -5.66 -9.38 8.98
C ILE A 135 -5.64 -7.95 9.51
N SER A 136 -6.59 -7.56 10.36
CA SER A 136 -6.61 -6.24 10.98
C SER A 136 -5.38 -5.99 11.86
N SER A 137 -4.84 -7.01 12.53
CA SER A 137 -3.60 -6.88 13.28
C SER A 137 -2.39 -6.60 12.37
N ILE A 138 -2.31 -7.23 11.19
CA ILE A 138 -1.26 -6.95 10.21
C ILE A 138 -1.40 -5.53 9.67
N MET A 139 -2.63 -5.09 9.39
CA MET A 139 -2.89 -3.73 8.92
C MET A 139 -2.48 -2.68 9.96
N ARG A 140 -2.81 -2.87 11.24
CA ARG A 140 -2.33 -2.01 12.35
C ARG A 140 -0.82 -1.89 12.39
N GLN A 141 -0.12 -3.00 12.16
CA GLN A 141 1.33 -3.01 12.19
C GLN A 141 1.96 -2.16 11.07
N ILE A 142 1.31 -2.09 9.90
CA ILE A 142 1.77 -1.25 8.78
C ILE A 142 1.09 0.12 8.71
N GLY A 143 0.15 0.43 9.61
CA GLY A 143 -0.52 1.73 9.72
C GLY A 143 0.46 2.91 9.73
N PRO A 144 1.54 2.89 10.55
CA PRO A 144 2.57 3.93 10.53
C PRO A 144 3.25 4.08 9.17
N ALA A 145 3.50 2.99 8.45
CA ALA A 145 4.11 3.02 7.12
C ALA A 145 3.19 3.65 6.08
N LEU A 146 1.88 3.36 6.13
CA LEU A 146 0.89 4.00 5.26
C LEU A 146 0.81 5.51 5.52
N ALA A 147 0.79 5.92 6.80
CA ALA A 147 0.80 7.34 7.17
C ALA A 147 2.07 8.04 6.70
N TRP A 148 3.23 7.40 6.87
CA TRP A 148 4.51 7.91 6.40
C TRP A 148 4.52 8.09 4.88
N LEU A 149 4.08 7.08 4.11
CA LEU A 149 4.02 7.15 2.65
C LEU A 149 3.09 8.27 2.18
N SER A 150 1.97 8.49 2.88
CA SER A 150 1.05 9.59 2.60
C SER A 150 1.73 10.96 2.78
N ALA A 151 2.46 11.16 3.88
CA ALA A 151 3.19 12.41 4.14
C ALA A 151 4.38 12.61 3.20
N ALA A 152 5.16 11.55 2.96
CA ALA A 152 6.30 11.56 2.04
C ALA A 152 5.85 11.93 0.62
N ARG A 153 4.73 11.39 0.16
CA ARG A 153 4.13 11.76 -1.13
C ARG A 153 3.86 13.26 -1.25
N GLU A 154 3.28 13.89 -0.23
CA GLU A 154 3.00 15.34 -0.28
C GLU A 154 4.27 16.18 -0.32
N THR A 155 5.35 15.70 0.29
CA THR A 155 6.68 16.33 0.21
C THR A 155 7.25 16.18 -1.21
N LEU A 156 7.28 14.96 -1.75
CA LEU A 156 7.86 14.66 -3.06
C LEU A 156 7.12 15.36 -4.22
N LYS A 157 5.80 15.56 -4.11
CA LYS A 157 5.02 16.31 -5.11
C LYS A 157 5.46 17.76 -5.30
N ARG A 158 6.06 18.37 -4.28
CA ARG A 158 6.54 19.76 -4.30
C ARG A 158 7.91 19.91 -4.95
N LEU A 159 8.61 18.81 -5.20
CA LEU A 159 9.93 18.85 -5.80
C LEU A 159 9.89 19.48 -7.20
N PRO A 160 10.83 20.40 -7.51
CA PRO A 160 10.95 20.95 -8.84
C PRO A 160 11.39 19.84 -9.80
N LYS A 161 10.86 19.88 -11.02
CA LYS A 161 11.27 18.96 -12.07
C LYS A 161 12.43 19.58 -12.83
N VAL A 162 13.61 18.98 -12.69
CA VAL A 162 14.81 19.35 -13.45
C VAL A 162 15.00 18.34 -14.59
N ASP A 163 15.20 18.80 -15.82
CA ASP A 163 15.53 17.91 -16.94
C ASP A 163 17.04 17.61 -16.93
N PRO A 164 17.47 16.35 -16.76
CA PRO A 164 18.89 16.02 -16.70
C PRO A 164 19.62 16.17 -18.05
N VAL A 165 18.89 16.31 -19.17
CA VAL A 165 19.48 16.45 -20.52
C VAL A 165 19.67 17.92 -20.90
N SER A 166 18.86 18.81 -20.33
CA SER A 166 18.97 20.24 -20.62
C SER A 166 20.23 20.83 -19.97
N PRO A 167 20.97 21.72 -20.65
CA PRO A 167 22.04 22.48 -20.03
C PRO A 167 21.53 23.17 -18.75
N CYS A 168 22.16 22.87 -17.62
CA CYS A 168 21.78 23.38 -16.31
C CYS A 168 22.85 24.35 -15.81
N VAL A 169 22.43 25.57 -15.47
CA VAL A 169 23.30 26.55 -14.79
C VAL A 169 22.99 26.49 -13.30
N VAL A 170 24.01 26.24 -12.49
CA VAL A 170 23.88 26.19 -11.03
C VAL A 170 24.46 27.48 -10.44
N VAL A 171 23.63 28.25 -9.75
CA VAL A 171 24.03 29.50 -9.07
C VAL A 171 24.28 29.20 -7.58
N CYS A 172 25.56 29.14 -7.19
CA CYS A 172 26.00 28.86 -5.83
C CYS A 172 26.61 30.09 -5.14
N GLY A 173 26.58 30.14 -3.81
CA GLY A 173 27.17 31.23 -3.02
C GLY A 173 26.57 31.33 -1.60
N ALA A 174 27.24 32.06 -0.72
CA ALA A 174 26.84 32.23 0.68
C ALA A 174 25.39 32.75 0.85
N PRO A 175 24.71 32.53 1.99
CA PRO A 175 23.39 33.11 2.24
C PRO A 175 23.37 34.61 1.98
N ASN A 176 22.26 35.14 1.45
CA ASN A 176 22.02 36.57 1.23
C ASN A 176 22.92 37.32 0.22
N VAL A 177 23.74 36.64 -0.59
CA VAL A 177 24.59 37.27 -1.63
C VAL A 177 23.87 37.66 -2.94
N GLY A 178 22.54 37.74 -2.95
CA GLY A 178 21.76 38.14 -4.14
C GLY A 178 21.48 37.05 -5.18
N LYS A 179 21.72 35.77 -4.88
CA LYS A 179 21.48 34.63 -5.81
C LYS A 179 20.06 34.60 -6.37
N SER A 180 19.04 34.81 -5.52
CA SER A 180 17.64 34.81 -5.95
C SER A 180 17.32 35.99 -6.86
N ALA A 181 17.91 37.16 -6.59
CA ALA A 181 17.76 38.35 -7.43
C ALA A 181 18.37 38.14 -8.83
N PHE A 182 19.50 37.44 -8.92
CA PHE A 182 20.12 37.06 -10.20
C PHE A 182 19.25 36.09 -11.01
N ILE A 183 18.56 35.14 -10.37
CA ILE A 183 17.67 34.19 -11.06
C ILE A 183 16.39 34.88 -11.56
N SER A 184 15.92 35.91 -10.86
CA SER A 184 14.68 36.63 -11.21
C SER A 184 14.86 37.79 -12.19
N ALA A 185 16.10 38.24 -12.41
CA ALA A 185 16.46 39.31 -13.32
C ALA A 185 16.46 38.81 -14.77
#